data_AF-A0AAD1VP86-F1
#
_entry.id   AF-A0AAD1VP86-F1
#
_cell.length_a   1.000
_cell.length_b   1.000
_cell.length_c   1.000
_cell.angle_alpha   90.00
_cell.angle_beta   90.00
_cell.angle_gamma   90.00
#
_symmetry.space_group_name_H-M   'P 1'
#
loop_
_entity.id
_entity.type
_entity.pdbx_description
1 polymer ?
#
loop_
_entity_poly.entity_id
_entity_poly.type
_entity_poly.pdbx_seq_one_letter_code
_entity_poly.pdbx_strand_id
1 'polypeptide(L)' 'VAFTLQQSCIDEKGRYIIIVCLFNNVQYTLVATYFPNDNQAAFRTTLLNKVDRYKLGGLIIGGDINFIQSPSLDTTASLT' A
#
# COMPACT_ATOMS: atom_id res chain seq x y z
N VAL A 1 23.11 0.01 -2.25
CA VAL A 1 22.10 0.99 -1.77
C VAL A 1 21.99 0.82 -0.27
N ALA A 2 22.21 1.87 0.51
CA ALA A 2 22.07 1.80 1.96
C ALA A 2 20.57 1.86 2.31
N PHE A 3 20.07 0.84 3.02
CA PHE A 3 18.70 0.78 3.51
C PHE A 3 18.72 0.74 5.04
N THR A 4 17.83 1.50 5.67
CA THR A 4 17.63 1.45 7.12
C THR A 4 16.14 1.47 7.43
N LEU A 5 15.65 0.42 8.09
CA LEU A 5 14.29 0.38 8.62
C LEU A 5 14.22 1.20 9.92
N GLN A 6 13.25 2.10 10.02
CA GLN A 6 13.06 2.93 11.21
C GLN A 6 11.82 2.49 12.00
N GLN A 7 10.72 2.19 11.31
CA GLN A 7 9.46 1.79 11.91
C GLN A 7 8.70 0.86 10.98
N SER A 8 7.88 -0.03 11.55
CA SER A 8 6.92 -0.83 10.80
C SER A 8 5.56 -0.90 11.48
N CYS A 9 4.52 -1.08 10.68
CA CYS A 9 3.16 -1.43 11.10
C CYS A 9 2.67 -2.55 10.17
N ILE A 10 2.37 -3.71 10.75
CA ILE A 10 2.02 -4.93 10.01
C ILE A 10 0.60 -5.33 10.39
N ASP A 11 -0.21 -5.70 9.41
CA ASP A 11 -1.52 -6.30 9.65
C ASP A 11 -1.38 -7.76 10.08
N GLU A 12 -2.08 -8.15 11.14
CA GLU A 12 -2.05 -9.53 11.66
C GLU A 12 -2.59 -10.56 10.65
N LYS A 13 -3.43 -10.13 9.70
CA LYS A 13 -3.97 -10.99 8.63
C LYS A 13 -3.12 -10.96 7.35
N GLY A 14 -1.97 -10.30 7.38
CA GLY A 14 -1.03 -10.23 6.25
C GLY A 14 -1.49 -9.35 5.09
N ARG A 15 -2.48 -8.46 5.28
CA ARG A 15 -3.05 -7.64 4.20
C ARG A 15 -2.29 -6.35 3.91
N TYR A 16 -1.43 -5.90 4.82
CA TYR A 16 -0.52 -4.80 4.54
C TYR A 16 0.71 -4.82 5.43
N ILE A 17 1.76 -4.18 4.93
CA ILE A 17 2.96 -3.79 5.67
C ILE A 17 3.22 -2.32 5.33
N ILE A 18 3.29 -1.47 6.35
CA ILE A 18 3.74 -0.08 6.24
C ILE A 18 5.13 -0.03 6.88
N ILE A 19 6.13 0.44 6.17
CA ILE A 19 7.47 0.70 6.73
C ILE A 19 7.88 2.15 6.49
N VAL A 20 8.53 2.74 7.49
CA VAL A 20 9.27 3.98 7.35
C VAL A 20 10.75 3.62 7.30
N CYS A 21 11.45 4.11 6.30
CA CYS A 21 12.83 3.73 6.03
C CYS A 21 13.65 4.87 5.43
N LEU A 22 14.97 4.68 5.41
CA LEU A 22 15.92 5.53 4.71
C LEU A 22 16.52 4.75 3.54
N PHE A 23 16.51 5.33 2.34
CA PHE A 23 17.33 4.90 1.21
C PHE A 23 18.36 5.98 0.94
N ASN A 24 19.65 5.67 1.11
CA ASN A 24 20.75 6.64 0.96
C ASN A 24 20.46 7.95 1.74
N ASN A 25 20.04 7.83 3.01
CA ASN A 25 19.67 8.92 3.91
C ASN A 25 18.43 9.75 3.48
N VAL A 26 17.72 9.36 2.43
CA VAL A 26 16.43 9.96 2.04
C VAL A 26 15.30 9.15 2.66
N GLN A 27 14.36 9.84 3.32
CA GLN A 27 13.26 9.20 4.04
C GLN A 27 12.10 8.85 3.12
N TYR A 28 11.60 7.62 3.27
CA TYR A 28 10.46 7.08 2.55
C TYR A 28 9.52 6.30 3.47
N THR A 29 8.24 6.33 3.13
CA THR A 29 7.23 5.40 3.61
C THR A 29 6.84 4.47 2.47
N LEU A 30 7.05 3.17 2.66
CA LEU A 30 6.64 2.15 1.71
C LEU A 30 5.46 1.37 2.28
N VAL A 31 4.43 1.20 1.47
CA VAL A 31 3.23 0.44 1.81
C VAL A 31 3.07 -0.68 0.79
N ALA A 32 3.21 -1.92 1.25
CA ALA A 32 2.84 -3.10 0.48
C ALA A 32 1.47 -3.57 0.97
N THR A 33 0.52 -3.84 0.07
CA THR A 33 -0.84 -4.23 0.46
C THR A 33 -1.47 -5.27 -0.47
N TYR A 34 -2.36 -6.07 0.10
CA TYR A 34 -3.27 -6.97 -0.59
C TYR A 34 -4.69 -6.71 -0.06
N PHE A 35 -5.54 -6.14 -0.91
CA PHE A 35 -6.91 -5.81 -0.54
C PHE A 35 -7.77 -7.07 -0.50
N PRO A 36 -8.73 -7.15 0.42
CA PRO A 36 -9.71 -8.24 0.44
C PRO A 36 -10.56 -8.25 -0.85
N ASN A 37 -11.13 -9.41 -1.18
CA ASN A 37 -12.05 -9.55 -2.32
C ASN A 37 -13.40 -8.82 -2.10
N ASP A 38 -13.74 -8.57 -0.84
CA ASP A 38 -14.96 -7.90 -0.40
C ASP A 38 -14.64 -6.64 0.41
N ASN A 39 -15.58 -5.70 0.47
CA ASN A 39 -15.45 -4.50 1.30
C ASN A 39 -14.18 -3.66 1.03
N GLN A 40 -13.67 -3.62 -0.21
CA GLN A 40 -12.42 -2.91 -0.56
C GLN A 40 -12.44 -1.44 -0.15
N ALA A 41 -13.57 -0.75 -0.32
CA ALA A 41 -13.68 0.68 0.00
C ALA A 41 -13.45 0.96 1.50
N ALA A 42 -14.00 0.12 2.39
CA ALA A 42 -13.83 0.26 3.82
C ALA A 42 -12.38 -0.08 4.25
N PHE A 43 -11.81 -1.12 3.64
CA PHE A 43 -10.40 -1.47 3.86
C PHE A 43 -9.47 -0.34 3.40
N ARG A 44 -9.72 0.24 2.22
CA ARG A 44 -8.98 1.39 1.68
C ARG A 44 -8.97 2.55 2.65
N THR A 45 -10.13 2.96 3.14
CA THR A 45 -10.24 4.08 4.10
C THR A 45 -9.46 3.77 5.38
N THR A 46 -9.57 2.56 5.90
CA THR A 46 -8.84 2.14 7.10
C THR A 46 -7.32 2.14 6.88
N LEU A 47 -6.86 1.61 5.75
CA LEU A 47 -5.44 1.58 5.39
C LEU A 47 -4.91 3.01 5.22
N LEU A 48 -5.61 3.86 4.46
CA LEU A 48 -5.18 5.24 4.23
C LEU A 48 -5.12 6.06 5.53
N ASN A 49 -6.05 5.84 6.47
CA ASN A 49 -5.97 6.46 7.79
C ASN A 49 -4.73 6.01 8.57
N LYS A 50 -4.34 4.74 8.47
CA LYS A 50 -3.08 4.25 9.06
C LYS A 50 -1.87 4.88 8.36
N VAL A 51 -1.86 4.91 7.03
CA VAL A 51 -0.79 5.53 6.26
C VAL A 51 -0.64 7.00 6.62
N ASP A 52 -1.74 7.75 6.74
CA ASP A 52 -1.70 9.16 7.12
C ASP A 52 -1.05 9.39 8.49
N ARG A 53 -1.30 8.48 9.44
CA ARG A 53 -0.72 8.51 10.77
C ARG A 53 0.80 8.21 10.80
N TYR A 54 1.28 7.34 9.91
CA TYR A 54 2.67 6.86 9.96
C TYR A 54 3.58 7.46 8.89
N LYS A 55 3.03 8.09 7.85
CA LYS A 55 3.81 8.53 6.69
C LYS A 55 4.83 9.61 7.09
N LEU A 56 6.07 9.39 6.66
CA LEU A 56 7.18 10.33 6.69
C LEU A 56 7.95 10.28 5.36
N GLY A 57 8.41 11.43 4.88
CA GLY A 57 9.13 11.55 3.61
C GLY A 57 8.28 11.17 2.39
N GLY A 58 8.91 10.58 1.37
CA GLY A 58 8.23 10.16 0.14
C GLY A 58 7.36 8.92 0.36
N LEU A 59 6.09 8.97 -0.09
CA LEU A 59 5.14 7.87 0.07
C LEU A 59 5.03 7.04 -1.22
N ILE A 60 5.21 5.72 -1.09
CA ILE A 60 4.96 4.76 -2.16
C ILE A 60 3.97 3.72 -1.64
N ILE A 61 2.85 3.54 -2.34
CA ILE A 61 1.86 2.50 -2.06
C ILE A 61 1.80 1.58 -3.27
N GLY A 62 1.96 0.28 -3.04
CA GLY A 62 1.89 -0.72 -4.10
C GLY A 62 1.40 -2.08 -3.59
N GLY A 63 0.98 -2.91 -4.52
CA GLY A 63 0.46 -4.25 -4.26
C GLY A 63 -0.84 -4.50 -5.00
N ASP A 64 -1.60 -5.49 -4.55
CA ASP A 64 -2.88 -5.86 -5.16
C ASP A 64 -4.01 -5.09 -4.48
N ILE A 65 -4.55 -4.10 -5.18
CA ILE A 65 -5.67 -3.27 -4.69
C ILE A 65 -7.00 -3.99 -4.93
N ASN A 66 -7.04 -5.02 -5.80
CA ASN A 66 -8.21 -5.84 -6.05
C ASN A 66 -9.49 -5.03 -6.25
N PHE A 67 -9.37 -3.89 -6.94
CA PHE A 67 -10.40 -2.88 -7.13
C PHE A 67 -10.31 -2.36 -8.56
N ILE A 68 -11.47 -2.24 -9.22
CA ILE A 68 -11.59 -1.64 -10.54
C ILE A 68 -11.58 -0.12 -10.36
N GLN A 69 -10.49 0.54 -10.76
CA GLN A 69 -10.35 1.99 -10.68
C GLN A 69 -10.94 2.69 -11.90
N SER A 70 -10.75 2.14 -13.09
CA SER A 70 -11.29 2.64 -14.34
C SER A 70 -11.91 1.48 -15.12
N PRO A 71 -13.24 1.31 -15.11
CA PRO A 71 -13.89 0.18 -15.77
C PRO A 71 -13.55 0.04 -17.26
N SER A 72 -13.20 1.13 -17.94
CA SER A 72 -12.81 1.11 -19.36
C SER A 72 -11.37 0.65 -19.60
N LEU A 73 -10.48 0.82 -18.63
CA LEU A 73 -9.07 0.43 -18.71
C LEU A 73 -8.83 -0.92 -18.02
N ASP A 74 -9.52 -1.14 -16.91
CA ASP A 74 -9.46 -2.34 -16.06
C ASP A 74 -10.45 -3.40 -16.57
N THR A 75 -10.39 -3.71 -17.87
CA THR A 75 -11.22 -4.75 -18.47
C THR A 75 -10.42 -6.03 -18.63
N THR A 76 -11.06 -7.18 -18.38
CA THR A 76 -10.60 -8.49 -18.86
C THR A 76 -10.84 -8.69 -20.37
N ALA A 77 -11.38 -7.69 -21.08
CA ALA A 77 -11.80 -7.77 -22.48
C ALA A 77 -10.65 -7.91 -23.50
N SER A 78 -9.40 -8.08 -23.03
CA SER A 78 -8.26 -8.43 -23.89
C SER A 78 -8.04 -9.95 -24.04
N LEU A 79 -8.99 -10.79 -23.58
CA LEU A 79 -8.92 -12.25 -23.71
C LEU A 79 -10.27 -12.85 -24.15
N THR A 80 -10.79 -12.43 -25.30
CA THR A 80 -11.75 -13.19 -26.12
C THR A 80 -11.48 -12.95 -27.59
#